data_AF-A0A8J5G0R8-F1
#
_entry.id   AF-A0A8J5G0R8-F1
#
_cell.length_a   1.000
_cell.length_b   1.000
_cell.length_c   1.000
_cell.angle_alpha   90.00
_cell.angle_beta   90.00
_cell.angle_gamma   90.00
#
_symmetry.space_group_name_H-M   'P 1'
#
loop_
_entity.id
_entity.type
_entity.pdbx_description
1 polymer ?
#
loop_
_entity_poly.entity_id
_entity_poly.type
_entity_poly.pdbx_seq_one_letter_code
_entity_poly.pdbx_strand_id
1 'polypeptide(L)'
;MGSGKRSDYFREEEDDRPPSFAQIPTSFGQELRACLRCRLVKTYDQFRESGCENCPFLEMEKEHDNVVNCTTPNFTGIISMMDPSRSWAARWLRIGRFIPGCYTLAVSEELPEEYQAICADNNVQYVPPKRA
;
A
#
# COMPACT_ATOMS: atom_id res chain seq x y z
N MET A 1 34.92 -39.08 11.11
CA MET A 1 34.69 -38.91 9.65
C MET A 1 33.45 -38.05 9.51
N GLY A 2 33.65 -36.78 9.16
CA GLY A 2 32.55 -35.82 8.99
C GLY A 2 31.98 -35.83 7.57
N SER A 3 31.04 -34.89 7.38
CA SER A 3 30.34 -34.50 6.14
C SER A 3 28.98 -35.20 5.94
N GLY A 4 27.85 -34.51 5.80
CA GLY A 4 27.62 -33.07 5.78
C GLY A 4 26.10 -32.80 5.77
N LYS A 5 25.67 -31.81 6.56
CA LYS A 5 24.33 -31.22 6.49
C LYS A 5 24.29 -30.34 5.25
N ARG A 6 23.48 -30.72 4.25
CA ARG A 6 23.39 -30.01 2.96
C ARG A 6 21.94 -29.72 2.63
N SER A 7 21.25 -28.96 3.48
CA SER A 7 19.87 -28.51 3.21
C SER A 7 19.51 -27.10 3.65
N ASP A 8 20.30 -26.46 4.51
CA ASP A 8 19.83 -25.22 5.16
C ASP A 8 20.25 -23.93 4.42
N TYR A 9 20.96 -24.03 3.30
CA TYR A 9 21.57 -22.90 2.58
C TYR A 9 20.77 -22.35 1.38
N PHE A 10 19.51 -22.76 1.18
CA PHE A 10 18.75 -22.37 -0.04
C PHE A 10 17.45 -21.59 0.24
N ARG A 11 17.14 -21.22 1.48
CA ARG A 11 15.83 -20.62 1.83
C ARG A 11 15.88 -19.14 2.23
N GLU A 12 17.04 -18.50 2.23
CA GLU A 12 17.17 -17.12 2.72
C GLU A 12 17.06 -16.06 1.62
N GLU A 13 17.19 -16.40 0.32
CA GLU A 13 17.20 -15.41 -0.77
C GLU A 13 15.80 -15.04 -1.33
N GLU A 14 14.72 -15.72 -0.92
CA GLU A 14 13.38 -15.39 -1.41
C GLU A 14 12.70 -14.22 -0.67
N ASP A 15 13.16 -13.88 0.52
CA ASP A 15 12.49 -12.96 1.47
C ASP A 15 12.76 -11.47 1.17
N ASP A 16 13.89 -11.14 0.53
CA ASP A 16 14.27 -9.76 0.19
C ASP A 16 13.60 -9.22 -1.10
N ARG A 17 12.78 -10.02 -1.78
CA ARG A 17 12.11 -9.56 -3.01
C ARG A 17 10.94 -8.64 -2.65
N PRO A 18 10.82 -7.46 -3.28
CA PRO A 18 9.69 -6.58 -3.04
C PRO A 18 8.37 -7.29 -3.40
N PRO A 19 7.27 -7.01 -2.67
CA PRO A 19 6.02 -7.72 -2.85
C PRO A 19 5.49 -7.56 -4.27
N SER A 20 5.18 -8.69 -4.93
CA SER A 20 4.62 -8.69 -6.28
C SER A 20 3.15 -8.29 -6.33
N PHE A 21 2.45 -8.31 -5.19
CA PHE A 21 1.05 -7.91 -5.03
C PHE A 21 0.80 -7.46 -3.58
N ALA A 22 -0.19 -6.61 -3.38
CA ALA A 22 -0.60 -6.15 -2.06
C ALA A 22 -1.49 -7.19 -1.37
N GLN A 23 -1.45 -7.23 -0.04
CA GLN A 23 -2.37 -8.06 0.72
C GLN A 23 -3.83 -7.69 0.43
N ILE A 24 -4.67 -8.70 0.27
CA ILE A 24 -6.12 -8.54 0.07
C ILE A 24 -6.77 -8.22 1.43
N PRO A 25 -7.74 -7.30 1.51
CA PRO A 25 -8.50 -7.07 2.72
C PRO A 25 -9.06 -8.36 3.32
N THR A 26 -8.73 -8.63 4.57
CA THR A 26 -9.25 -9.80 5.31
C THR A 26 -10.66 -9.55 5.83
N SER A 27 -10.94 -8.29 6.17
CA SER A 27 -12.20 -7.63 6.54
C SER A 27 -13.07 -7.10 5.39
N PHE A 28 -14.40 -7.13 5.49
CA PHE A 28 -15.26 -6.14 4.84
C PHE A 28 -16.08 -5.40 5.89
N GLY A 29 -15.90 -4.08 6.03
CA GLY A 29 -16.63 -3.30 7.04
C GLY A 29 -15.94 -1.98 7.39
N GLN A 30 -16.25 -1.47 8.59
CA GLN A 30 -15.75 -0.16 9.08
C GLN A 30 -14.24 -0.13 9.39
N GLU A 31 -13.58 -1.28 9.43
CA GLU A 31 -12.13 -1.36 9.67
C GLU A 31 -11.29 -1.14 8.39
N LEU A 32 -11.94 -1.08 7.23
CA LEU A 32 -11.27 -0.80 5.97
C LEU A 32 -10.79 0.64 5.95
N ARG A 33 -9.57 0.80 5.45
CA ARG A 33 -8.96 2.12 5.27
C ARG A 33 -8.34 2.19 3.89
N ALA A 34 -8.32 3.39 3.33
CA ALA A 34 -7.63 3.69 2.08
C ALA A 34 -6.41 4.55 2.35
N CYS A 35 -5.25 4.18 1.79
CA CYS A 35 -4.06 5.03 1.83
C CYS A 35 -4.31 6.34 1.07
N LEU A 36 -4.08 7.47 1.74
CA LEU A 36 -4.30 8.82 1.19
C LEU A 36 -3.34 9.16 0.04
N ARG A 37 -2.20 8.44 -0.07
CA ARG A 37 -1.30 8.55 -1.22
C ARG A 37 -1.78 7.67 -2.38
N CYS A 38 -1.72 6.35 -2.22
CA CYS A 38 -1.80 5.41 -3.34
C CYS A 38 -3.19 4.82 -3.56
N ARG A 39 -4.14 5.07 -2.65
CA ARG A 39 -5.50 4.54 -2.64
C ARG A 39 -5.63 3.05 -2.39
N LEU A 40 -4.55 2.37 -1.99
CA LEU A 40 -4.60 0.95 -1.59
C LEU A 40 -5.57 0.80 -0.41
N VAL A 41 -6.40 -0.22 -0.44
CA VAL A 41 -7.39 -0.56 0.59
C VAL A 41 -6.98 -1.84 1.29
N LYS A 42 -6.83 -1.77 2.61
CA LYS A 42 -6.55 -2.87 3.54
C LYS A 42 -7.31 -2.60 4.85
N THR A 43 -7.34 -3.56 5.76
CA THR A 43 -7.83 -3.29 7.13
C THR A 43 -6.81 -2.44 7.89
N TYR A 44 -7.26 -1.77 8.96
CA TYR A 44 -6.37 -1.09 9.90
C TYR A 44 -5.22 -2.00 10.39
N ASP A 45 -5.55 -3.21 10.83
CA ASP A 45 -4.57 -4.15 11.35
C ASP A 45 -3.55 -4.57 10.29
N GLN A 46 -3.98 -4.76 9.03
CA GLN A 46 -3.06 -5.10 7.94
C GLN A 46 -2.09 -3.95 7.63
N PHE A 47 -2.53 -2.69 7.67
CA PHE A 47 -1.62 -1.55 7.56
C PHE A 47 -0.66 -1.46 8.75
N ARG A 48 -1.15 -1.74 9.95
CA ARG A 48 -0.31 -1.75 11.16
C ARG A 48 0.75 -2.85 11.13
N GLU A 49 0.42 -4.02 10.60
CA GLU A 49 1.32 -5.18 10.62
C GLU A 49 2.33 -5.20 9.47
N SER A 50 1.95 -4.69 8.30
CA SER A 50 2.75 -4.85 7.07
C SER A 50 2.89 -3.57 6.25
N GLY A 51 2.35 -2.45 6.74
CA GLY A 51 2.40 -1.18 6.07
C GLY A 51 1.64 -1.14 4.75
N CYS A 52 2.00 -0.14 3.94
CA CYS A 52 1.50 0.03 2.59
C CYS A 52 2.57 -0.38 1.58
N GLU A 53 2.29 -1.40 0.78
CA GLU A 53 3.24 -1.99 -0.17
C GLU A 53 3.64 -1.02 -1.29
N ASN A 54 2.81 -0.01 -1.58
CA ASN A 54 3.14 1.05 -2.54
C ASN A 54 3.82 2.27 -1.90
N CYS A 55 3.77 2.39 -0.57
CA CYS A 55 4.24 3.56 0.17
C CYS A 55 5.07 3.15 1.41
N PRO A 56 6.14 2.35 1.26
CA PRO A 56 6.94 1.89 2.41
C PRO A 56 7.59 3.04 3.18
N PHE A 57 7.83 4.18 2.53
CA PHE A 57 8.36 5.39 3.13
C PHE A 57 7.43 6.08 4.15
N LEU A 58 6.17 5.61 4.28
CA LEU A 58 5.26 6.08 5.33
C LEU A 58 5.42 5.29 6.65
N GLU A 59 6.22 4.22 6.65
CA GLU A 59 6.64 3.46 7.83
C GLU A 59 5.50 3.08 8.81
N MET A 60 4.33 2.75 8.27
CA MET A 60 3.12 2.43 9.06
C MET A 60 3.27 1.20 9.96
N GLU A 61 4.16 0.28 9.58
CA GLU A 61 4.52 -0.93 10.34
C GLU A 61 5.48 -0.66 11.50
N LYS A 62 6.13 0.51 11.52
CA LYS A 62 7.04 0.93 12.58
C LYS A 62 6.40 1.96 13.49
N GLU A 63 5.65 2.90 12.90
CA GLU A 63 4.93 3.96 13.59
C GLU A 63 3.43 3.82 13.33
N HIS A 64 2.71 3.27 14.30
CA HIS A 64 1.30 2.95 14.14
C HIS A 64 0.41 4.18 14.03
N ASP A 65 0.84 5.33 14.58
CA ASP A 65 0.10 6.59 14.42
C ASP A 65 0.06 7.01 12.93
N ASN A 66 1.06 6.62 12.13
CA ASN A 66 1.07 6.87 10.69
C ASN A 66 -0.07 6.13 9.97
N VAL A 67 -0.54 4.99 10.49
CA VAL A 67 -1.73 4.33 9.92
C VAL A 67 -2.93 5.26 9.97
N VAL A 68 -3.17 5.91 11.12
CA VAL A 68 -4.29 6.84 11.28
C VAL A 68 -4.08 8.10 10.44
N ASN A 69 -2.87 8.65 10.42
CA ASN A 69 -2.57 9.92 9.75
C ASN A 69 -2.48 9.81 8.22
N CYS A 70 -2.09 8.65 7.68
CA CYS A 70 -1.87 8.44 6.26
C CYS A 70 -2.97 7.63 5.57
N THR A 71 -4.00 7.19 6.29
CA THR A 71 -5.13 6.44 5.72
C THR A 71 -6.47 6.94 6.26
N THR A 72 -7.53 6.76 5.49
CA THR A 72 -8.90 7.18 5.87
C THR A 72 -9.90 6.04 5.77
N PRO A 73 -10.87 5.92 6.69
CA PRO A 73 -12.05 5.06 6.49
C PRO A 73 -13.08 5.69 5.51
N ASN A 74 -12.97 6.99 5.22
CA ASN A 74 -13.92 7.73 4.39
C ASN A 74 -13.51 7.69 2.91
N PHE A 75 -13.77 6.57 2.25
CA PHE A 75 -13.51 6.40 0.82
C PHE A 75 -14.74 5.89 0.08
N THR A 76 -14.76 6.03 -1.25
CA THR A 76 -15.90 5.62 -2.09
C THR A 76 -15.50 4.53 -3.06
N GLY A 77 -16.19 3.39 -2.98
CA GLY A 77 -16.03 2.25 -3.88
C GLY A 77 -14.70 1.54 -3.74
N ILE A 78 -14.67 0.28 -4.20
CA ILE A 78 -13.48 -0.57 -4.23
C ILE A 78 -13.34 -1.14 -5.64
N ILE A 79 -12.10 -1.24 -6.13
CA ILE A 79 -11.73 -1.92 -7.36
C ILE A 79 -10.59 -2.89 -7.07
N SER A 80 -10.77 -4.15 -7.43
CA SER A 80 -9.70 -5.15 -7.40
C SER A 80 -8.91 -5.09 -8.70
N MET A 81 -7.66 -4.64 -8.62
CA MET A 81 -6.79 -4.45 -9.76
C MET A 81 -5.80 -5.60 -9.89
N MET A 82 -5.97 -6.43 -10.93
CA MET A 82 -5.11 -7.59 -11.19
C MET A 82 -3.89 -7.26 -12.06
N ASP A 83 -4.05 -6.38 -13.07
CA ASP A 83 -2.98 -5.93 -13.95
C ASP A 83 -3.05 -4.40 -14.14
N PRO A 84 -2.45 -3.63 -13.21
CA PRO A 84 -2.46 -2.17 -13.24
C PRO A 84 -1.86 -1.59 -14.53
N SER A 85 -0.85 -2.25 -15.09
CA SER A 85 -0.09 -1.76 -16.24
C SER A 85 -0.90 -1.76 -17.54
N ARG A 86 -1.86 -2.68 -17.67
CA ARG A 86 -2.68 -2.88 -18.89
C ARG A 86 -4.12 -2.41 -18.74
N SER A 87 -4.58 -2.14 -17.52
CA SER A 87 -5.96 -1.72 -17.26
C SER A 87 -6.22 -0.26 -17.62
N TRP A 88 -7.27 -0.01 -18.42
CA TRP A 88 -7.77 1.34 -18.66
C TRP A 88 -8.26 2.01 -17.36
N ALA A 89 -8.96 1.27 -16.49
CA ALA A 89 -9.45 1.78 -15.22
C ALA A 89 -8.28 2.21 -14.31
N ALA A 90 -7.18 1.46 -14.30
CA ALA A 90 -5.98 1.83 -13.55
C ALA A 90 -5.35 3.12 -14.07
N ARG A 91 -5.27 3.31 -15.40
CA ARG A 91 -4.80 4.55 -16.01
C ARG A 91 -5.70 5.74 -15.65
N TRP A 92 -7.03 5.55 -15.74
CA TRP A 92 -8.01 6.58 -15.38
C TRP A 92 -7.87 7.01 -13.92
N LEU A 93 -7.70 6.05 -13.01
CA LEU A 93 -7.54 6.29 -11.58
C LEU A 93 -6.11 6.71 -11.17
N ARG A 94 -5.15 6.74 -12.11
CA ARG A 94 -3.72 7.01 -11.86
C ARG A 94 -3.05 6.00 -10.91
N ILE A 95 -3.53 4.75 -10.90
CA ILE A 95 -2.95 3.64 -10.11
C ILE A 95 -2.17 2.63 -10.98
N GLY A 96 -1.98 2.92 -12.27
CA GLY A 96 -1.35 1.98 -13.22
C GLY A 96 0.13 1.65 -12.98
N ARG A 97 0.79 2.34 -12.05
CA ARG A 97 2.19 2.07 -11.63
C ARG A 97 2.29 1.32 -10.30
N PHE A 98 1.17 1.11 -9.62
CA PHE A 98 1.12 0.41 -8.34
C PHE A 98 1.02 -1.10 -8.55
N ILE A 99 1.25 -1.87 -7.49
CA ILE A 99 1.19 -3.33 -7.55
C ILE A 99 -0.27 -3.83 -7.61
N PRO A 100 -0.54 -5.06 -8.09
CA PRO A 100 -1.87 -5.66 -8.00
C PRO A 100 -2.43 -5.63 -6.57
N GLY A 101 -3.72 -5.34 -6.42
CA GLY A 101 -4.34 -5.18 -5.10
C GLY A 101 -5.74 -4.55 -5.14
N CYS A 102 -6.34 -4.33 -3.98
CA CYS A 102 -7.61 -3.62 -3.84
C CYS A 102 -7.37 -2.12 -3.65
N TYR A 103 -8.03 -1.28 -4.45
CA TYR A 103 -7.91 0.17 -4.39
C TYR A 103 -9.27 0.83 -4.26
N THR A 104 -9.33 2.07 -3.78
CA THR A 104 -10.55 2.86 -3.79
C THR A 104 -10.67 3.72 -5.05
N LEU A 105 -11.91 4.02 -5.46
CA LEU A 105 -12.19 4.92 -6.58
C LEU A 105 -11.93 6.38 -6.21
N ALA A 106 -12.17 6.77 -4.95
CA ALA A 106 -11.98 8.14 -4.49
C ALA A 106 -11.72 8.24 -2.97
N VAL A 107 -10.89 9.21 -2.60
CA VAL A 107 -10.70 9.73 -1.23
C VAL A 107 -10.93 11.23 -1.28
N SER A 108 -11.61 11.78 -0.27
CA SER A 108 -11.90 13.23 -0.19
C SER A 108 -10.85 13.98 0.62
N GLU A 109 -10.19 13.29 1.54
CA GLU A 109 -9.19 13.85 2.44
C GLU A 109 -7.83 13.96 1.75
N GLU A 110 -7.10 15.04 2.06
CA GLU A 110 -5.72 15.23 1.61
C GLU A 110 -4.75 14.59 2.61
N LEU A 111 -3.61 14.11 2.12
CA LEU A 111 -2.52 13.66 2.97
C LEU A 111 -1.98 14.89 3.74
N PRO A 112 -1.75 14.83 5.07
CA PRO A 112 -1.24 15.99 5.81
C PRO A 112 0.12 16.48 5.27
N GLU A 113 0.37 17.79 5.35
CA GLU A 113 1.55 18.45 4.74
C GLU A 113 2.88 17.80 5.15
N GLU A 114 3.01 17.39 6.41
CA GLU A 114 4.18 16.66 6.93
C GLU A 114 4.47 15.40 6.10
N TYR A 115 3.45 14.59 5.80
CA TYR A 115 3.62 13.38 5.01
C TYR A 115 3.73 13.67 3.51
N GLN A 116 3.25 14.83 3.03
CA GLN A 116 3.57 15.29 1.68
C GLN A 116 5.05 15.63 1.53
N ALA A 117 5.68 16.22 2.55
CA ALA A 117 7.12 16.46 2.58
C ALA A 117 7.90 15.13 2.55
N ILE A 118 7.48 14.13 3.33
CA ILE A 118 8.06 12.77 3.30
C ILE A 118 7.96 12.17 1.88
N CYS A 119 6.83 12.34 1.19
CA CYS A 119 6.71 11.91 -0.21
C CYS A 119 7.77 12.58 -1.10
N ALA A 120 7.94 13.91 -0.96
CA ALA A 120 8.92 14.66 -1.74
C ALA A 120 10.37 14.23 -1.46
N ASP A 121 10.72 14.04 -0.19
CA ASP A 121 12.05 13.58 0.25
C ASP A 121 12.38 12.19 -0.32
N ASN A 122 11.36 11.36 -0.54
CA ASN A 122 11.48 10.05 -1.18
C ASN A 122 11.35 10.08 -2.71
N ASN A 123 11.40 11.26 -3.34
CA ASN A 123 11.22 11.46 -4.79
C ASN A 123 9.88 10.94 -5.34
N VAL A 124 8.84 10.97 -4.50
CA VAL A 124 7.48 10.53 -4.84
C VAL A 124 6.57 11.74 -5.01
N GLN A 125 6.08 11.98 -6.23
CA GLN A 125 5.12 13.05 -6.47
C GLN A 125 3.76 12.75 -5.83
N TYR A 126 3.40 13.50 -4.79
CA TYR A 126 2.03 13.52 -4.26
C TYR A 126 1.11 14.33 -5.18
N VAL A 127 -0.11 13.84 -5.38
CA VAL A 127 -1.15 14.54 -6.13
C VAL A 127 -2.42 14.52 -5.28
N PRO A 128 -2.84 15.69 -4.75
CA PRO A 128 -4.06 15.77 -3.96
C PRO A 128 -5.29 15.28 -4.72
N PRO A 129 -6.28 14.68 -4.03
CA PRO A 129 -7.57 14.41 -4.63
C PRO A 129 -8.21 15.72 -5.13
N LYS A 130 -8.98 15.63 -6.22
CA LYS A 130 -9.77 16.77 -6.68
C LYS A 130 -10.86 17.04 -5.65
N ARG A 131 -10.87 18.22 -5.04
CA ARG A 131 -11.98 18.68 -4.21
C ARG A 131 -13.25 18.67 -5.08
N ALA A 132 -14.27 17.95 -4.62
CA ALA A 132 -15.58 17.95 -5.24
C ALA A 132 -16.28 19.29 -5.02
#